data_AF-A0A7G3GBB1-F1
#
_entry.id   AF-A0A7G3GBB1-F1
#
_cell.length_a   1.000
_cell.length_b   1.000
_cell.length_c   1.000
_cell.angle_alpha   90.00
_cell.angle_beta   90.00
_cell.angle_gamma   90.00
#
_symmetry.space_group_name_H-M   'P 1'
#
loop_
_entity.id
_entity.type
_entity.pdbx_description
1 polymer ?
#
loop_
_entity_poly.entity_id
_entity_poly.type
_entity_poly.pdbx_seq_one_letter_code
_entity_poly.pdbx_strand_id
1 'polypeptide(L)'
;MFGNAREILQRQPKTDPCIFSYNHSSVGAAFIRMCKALAIEDLRFHDLRHEGISRLFEAGYQIQEVAMVFGHKSWGSLRRYTNQRLESLHGKYEVLSSLSSAAVKVIGGAAEA
;
A
#
# COMPACT_ATOMS: atom_id res chain seq x y z
N MET A 1 -5.82 3.03 10.40
CA MET A 1 -4.99 1.95 9.83
C MET A 1 -5.76 0.63 9.59
N PHE A 2 -6.76 0.26 10.39
CA PHE A 2 -7.57 -0.96 10.15
C PHE A 2 -9.06 -0.73 9.80
N GLY A 3 -9.46 0.52 9.51
CA GLY A 3 -10.83 0.86 9.11
C GLY A 3 -11.90 0.16 9.95
N ASN A 4 -12.92 -0.38 9.28
CA ASN A 4 -14.02 -1.11 9.91
C ASN A 4 -13.69 -2.60 10.14
N ALA A 5 -12.45 -3.06 9.95
CA ALA A 5 -12.10 -4.48 10.05
C ALA A 5 -12.38 -5.04 11.45
N ARG A 6 -12.09 -4.25 12.50
CA ARG A 6 -12.37 -4.67 13.89
C ARG A 6 -13.85 -4.85 14.14
N GLU A 7 -14.68 -3.96 13.58
CA GLU A 7 -16.13 -4.04 13.72
C GLU A 7 -16.68 -5.27 12.98
N ILE A 8 -16.17 -5.56 11.77
CA ILE A 8 -16.52 -6.77 11.02
C ILE A 8 -16.17 -8.04 11.81
N LEU A 9 -14.98 -8.08 12.42
CA LEU A 9 -14.55 -9.19 13.27
C LEU A 9 -15.46 -9.36 14.49
N GLN A 10 -15.86 -8.26 15.13
CA GLN A 10 -16.76 -8.30 16.28
C GLN A 10 -18.17 -8.76 15.91
N ARG A 11 -18.62 -8.52 14.68
CA ARG A 11 -19.92 -8.98 14.16
C ARG A 11 -19.93 -10.46 13.76
N GLN A 12 -18.77 -11.13 13.65
CA GLN A 12 -18.74 -12.54 13.29
C GLN A 12 -19.38 -13.40 14.40
N PRO A 13 -20.27 -14.34 14.04
CA PRO A 13 -20.84 -15.28 15.00
C PRO A 13 -19.74 -16.19 15.55
N LYS A 14 -19.64 -16.29 16.88
CA LYS A 14 -18.61 -17.08 17.58
C LYS A 14 -19.05 -18.53 17.78
N THR A 15 -19.36 -19.22 16.69
CA THR A 15 -19.88 -20.60 16.72
C THR A 15 -18.79 -21.67 16.69
N ASP A 16 -17.55 -21.30 16.38
CA ASP A 16 -16.43 -22.21 16.13
C ASP A 16 -15.13 -21.55 16.66
N PRO A 17 -14.09 -22.34 17.01
CA PRO A 17 -12.76 -21.79 17.34
C PRO A 17 -12.14 -20.92 16.24
N CYS A 18 -12.47 -21.15 14.96
CA CYS A 18 -12.03 -20.30 13.86
C CYS A 18 -12.91 -19.05 13.73
N ILE A 19 -12.28 -17.87 13.68
CA ILE A 19 -12.96 -16.59 13.42
C ILE A 19 -13.77 -16.63 12.12
N PHE A 20 -13.24 -17.30 11.09
CA PHE A 20 -13.92 -17.52 9.82
C PHE A 20 -13.98 -19.02 9.54
N SER A 21 -15.14 -19.61 9.82
CA SER A 21 -15.38 -21.05 9.65
C SER A 21 -15.86 -21.39 8.24
N TYR A 22 -15.09 -20.94 7.25
CA TYR A 22 -15.40 -21.14 5.83
C TYR A 22 -14.27 -21.88 5.12
N ASN A 23 -14.64 -22.74 4.18
CA ASN A 23 -13.66 -23.41 3.33
C ASN A 23 -13.05 -22.41 2.33
N HIS A 24 -11.71 -22.37 2.25
CA HIS A 24 -10.96 -21.49 1.36
C HIS A 24 -11.38 -21.60 -0.11
N SER A 25 -11.70 -22.82 -0.57
CA SER A 25 -12.14 -23.07 -1.95
C SER A 25 -13.52 -22.48 -2.22
N SER A 26 -14.42 -22.54 -1.23
CA SER A 26 -15.76 -21.96 -1.32
C SER A 26 -15.71 -20.44 -1.37
N VAL A 27 -14.81 -19.81 -0.60
CA VAL A 27 -14.61 -18.35 -0.63
C VAL A 27 -14.10 -17.89 -1.98
N GLY A 28 -13.10 -18.57 -2.54
CA GLY A 28 -12.57 -18.25 -3.87
C GLY A 28 -13.63 -18.38 -4.97
N ALA A 29 -14.43 -19.46 -4.94
CA ALA A 29 -15.53 -19.64 -5.88
C ALA A 29 -16.62 -18.58 -5.73
N ALA A 30 -16.97 -18.19 -4.49
CA ALA A 30 -17.93 -17.12 -4.24
C ALA A 30 -17.42 -15.77 -4.76
N PHE A 31 -16.15 -15.46 -4.55
CA PHE A 31 -15.52 -14.23 -5.06
C PHE A 31 -15.60 -14.15 -6.59
N ILE A 32 -15.25 -15.24 -7.30
CA ILE A 32 -15.33 -15.28 -8.77
C ILE A 32 -16.77 -15.09 -9.24
N ARG A 33 -17.76 -15.72 -8.58
CA ARG A 33 -19.18 -15.53 -8.92
C ARG A 33 -19.63 -14.08 -8.72
N MET A 34 -19.19 -13.43 -7.65
CA MET A 34 -19.51 -12.02 -7.39
C MET A 34 -18.87 -11.08 -8.42
N CYS A 35 -17.59 -11.28 -8.78
CA CYS A 35 -16.95 -10.48 -9.84
C CYS A 35 -17.71 -10.61 -11.17
N LYS A 36 -18.14 -11.82 -11.53
CA LYS A 36 -18.96 -12.06 -12.73
C LYS A 36 -20.32 -11.35 -12.65
N ALA A 37 -21.00 -11.42 -11.51
CA ALA A 37 -22.29 -10.77 -11.30
C ALA A 37 -22.19 -9.23 -11.38
N LEU A 38 -21.04 -8.67 -11.00
CA LEU A 38 -20.77 -7.23 -11.04
C LEU A 38 -20.07 -6.78 -12.34
N ALA A 39 -19.91 -7.67 -13.32
CA ALA A 39 -19.19 -7.42 -14.58
C ALA A 39 -17.77 -6.85 -14.39
N ILE A 40 -17.07 -7.27 -13.33
CA ILE A 40 -15.68 -6.90 -13.08
C ILE A 40 -14.78 -7.87 -13.83
N GLU A 41 -14.04 -7.36 -14.80
CA GLU A 41 -13.08 -8.12 -15.59
C GLU A 41 -11.71 -8.17 -14.91
N ASP A 42 -11.01 -9.30 -15.08
CA ASP A 42 -9.64 -9.55 -14.66
C ASP A 42 -9.29 -9.33 -13.17
N LEU A 43 -10.28 -9.23 -12.27
CA LEU A 43 -10.02 -9.12 -10.83
C LEU A 43 -9.87 -10.49 -10.18
N ARG A 44 -8.69 -10.76 -9.60
CA ARG A 44 -8.37 -11.98 -8.86
C ARG A 44 -8.33 -11.72 -7.36
N PHE A 45 -8.56 -12.77 -6.56
CA PHE A 45 -8.59 -12.65 -5.10
C PHE A 45 -7.25 -12.18 -4.50
N HIS A 46 -6.11 -12.50 -5.14
CA HIS A 46 -4.80 -12.05 -4.68
C HIS A 46 -4.53 -10.57 -4.97
N ASP A 47 -5.27 -9.94 -5.88
CA ASP A 47 -5.14 -8.52 -6.19
C ASP A 47 -5.60 -7.65 -5.03
N LEU A 48 -6.51 -8.15 -4.18
CA LEU A 48 -6.89 -7.49 -2.93
C LEU A 48 -5.69 -7.31 -2.00
N ARG A 49 -4.77 -8.28 -1.98
CA ARG A 49 -3.52 -8.16 -1.21
C ARG A 49 -2.59 -7.16 -1.87
N HIS A 50 -2.51 -7.14 -3.20
CA HIS A 50 -1.71 -6.17 -3.93
C HIS A 50 -2.20 -4.73 -3.71
N GLU A 51 -3.51 -4.53 -3.72
CA GLU A 51 -4.16 -3.25 -3.44
C GLU A 51 -3.88 -2.77 -2.02
N GLY A 52 -3.97 -3.66 -1.02
CA GLY A 52 -3.61 -3.33 0.35
C GLY A 52 -2.14 -2.89 0.48
N ILE A 53 -1.23 -3.54 -0.25
CA ILE A 53 0.18 -3.17 -0.28
C ILE A 53 0.37 -1.80 -0.95
N SER A 54 -0.25 -1.58 -2.12
CA SER A 54 -0.20 -0.30 -2.83
C SER A 54 -0.67 0.86 -1.94
N ARG A 55 -1.79 0.70 -1.23
CA ARG A 55 -2.31 1.73 -0.30
C ARG A 55 -1.35 2.07 0.83
N LEU A 56 -0.61 1.08 1.37
CA LEU A 56 0.41 1.39 2.39
C LEU A 56 1.58 2.16 1.78
N PHE A 57 1.99 1.84 0.55
CA PHE A 57 3.02 2.60 -0.12
C PHE A 57 2.59 4.03 -0.44
N GLU A 58 1.34 4.24 -0.89
CA GLU A 58 0.76 5.57 -1.10
C GLU A 58 0.66 6.37 0.20
N ALA A 59 0.37 5.72 1.32
CA ALA A 59 0.37 6.33 2.64
C ALA A 59 1.79 6.64 3.19
N GLY A 60 2.85 6.37 2.41
CA GLY A 60 4.23 6.74 2.74
C GLY A 60 5.01 5.74 3.58
N TYR A 61 4.46 4.54 3.83
CA TYR A 61 5.14 3.50 4.60
C TYR A 61 6.39 2.99 3.87
N GLN A 62 7.43 2.75 4.65
CA GLN A 62 8.68 2.17 4.16
C GLN A 62 8.52 0.67 3.91
N ILE A 63 9.35 0.12 3.03
CA ILE A 63 9.25 -1.28 2.61
C ILE A 63 9.39 -2.26 3.79
N GLN A 64 10.15 -1.89 4.81
CA GLN A 64 10.33 -2.67 6.04
C GLN A 64 9.05 -2.69 6.88
N GLU A 65 8.35 -1.56 6.97
CA GLU A 65 7.11 -1.42 7.72
C GLU A 65 5.98 -2.20 7.04
N VAL A 66 5.90 -2.11 5.71
CA VAL A 66 4.96 -2.90 4.90
C VAL A 66 5.25 -4.40 5.06
N ALA A 67 6.52 -4.82 5.05
CA ALA A 67 6.89 -6.23 5.24
C ALA A 67 6.48 -6.77 6.63
N MET A 68 6.56 -5.95 7.67
CA MET A 68 6.09 -6.32 9.02
C MET A 68 4.57 -6.50 9.07
N VAL A 69 3.81 -5.63 8.40
CA VAL A 69 2.33 -5.69 8.38
C VAL A 69 1.81 -6.88 7.57
N PHE A 70 2.44 -7.24 6.45
CA PHE A 70 1.96 -8.32 5.57
C PHE A 70 2.49 -9.72 5.90
N GLY A 71 3.39 -9.81 6.89
CA GLY A 71 3.98 -11.05 7.41
C GLY A 71 4.98 -11.69 6.44
N HIS A 72 6.28 -11.56 6.74
CA HIS A 72 7.43 -12.27 6.16
C HIS A 72 7.29 -12.79 4.71
N LYS A 73 6.83 -11.98 3.76
CA LYS A 73 6.82 -12.39 2.35
C LYS A 73 7.98 -11.75 1.62
N SER A 74 8.98 -12.61 1.43
CA SER A 74 10.10 -12.53 0.50
C SER A 74 10.23 -11.19 -0.23
N TRP A 75 11.37 -10.53 0.03
CA TRP A 75 11.84 -9.31 -0.60
C TRP A 75 11.60 -9.23 -2.13
N GLY A 76 11.61 -10.37 -2.82
CA GLY A 76 11.36 -10.47 -4.26
C GLY A 76 9.98 -9.99 -4.72
N SER A 77 8.92 -10.19 -3.94
CA SER A 77 7.56 -9.72 -4.31
C SER A 77 7.37 -8.24 -4.03
N LEU A 78 8.03 -7.70 -2.99
CA LEU A 78 7.98 -6.29 -2.61
C LEU A 78 8.80 -5.39 -3.55
N ARG A 79 9.82 -5.94 -4.21
CA ARG A 79 10.63 -5.23 -5.23
C ARG A 79 9.79 -4.68 -6.40
N ARG A 80 8.61 -5.23 -6.68
CA ARG A 80 7.71 -4.66 -7.70
C ARG A 80 7.19 -3.26 -7.32
N TYR A 81 7.13 -2.96 -6.04
CA TYR A 81 6.63 -1.69 -5.52
C TYR A 81 7.73 -0.64 -5.31
N THR A 82 9.02 -1.00 -5.44
CA THR A 82 10.11 -0.01 -5.33
C THR A 82 10.12 0.97 -6.50
N ASN A 83 9.57 0.61 -7.67
CA ASN A 83 9.46 1.52 -8.81
C ASN A 83 8.51 2.69 -8.55
N GLN A 84 7.38 2.47 -7.88
CA GLN A 84 6.45 3.56 -7.50
C GLN A 84 7.13 4.64 -6.63
N ARG A 85 8.19 4.27 -5.89
CA ARG A 85 8.97 5.22 -5.10
C ARG A 85 9.98 6.03 -5.92
N LEU A 86 10.48 5.51 -7.04
CA LEU A 86 11.41 6.24 -7.91
C LEU A 86 10.76 7.49 -8.52
N GLU A 87 9.47 7.41 -8.85
CA GLU A 87 8.67 8.56 -9.29
C GLU A 87 8.50 9.57 -8.15
N SER A 88 8.19 9.12 -6.93
CA SER A 88 8.10 9.99 -5.75
C SER A 88 9.43 10.66 -5.36
N LEU A 89 10.58 10.03 -5.66
CA LEU A 89 11.91 10.59 -5.39
C LEU A 89 12.25 11.77 -6.30
N HIS A 90 11.75 11.80 -7.54
CA HIS A 90 11.96 12.94 -8.44
C HIS A 90 11.42 14.24 -7.85
N GLY A 91 10.21 14.21 -7.28
CA GLY A 91 9.64 15.38 -6.61
C GLY A 91 10.49 15.85 -5.42
N LYS A 92 11.08 14.93 -4.65
CA LYS A 92 11.98 15.30 -3.53
C LYS A 92 13.30 15.91 -4.01
N TYR A 93 13.83 15.42 -5.13
CA TYR A 93 15.06 15.97 -5.71
C TYR A 93 14.84 17.37 -6.31
N GLU A 94 13.67 17.60 -6.92
CA GLU A 94 13.28 18.91 -7.46
C GLU A 94 13.05 19.96 -6.34
N VAL A 95 12.48 19.53 -5.21
CA VAL A 95 12.38 20.39 -4.01
C VAL A 95 13.76 20.68 -3.41
N LEU A 96 14.65 19.68 -3.35
CA LEU A 96 16.02 19.90 -2.86
C LEU A 96 16.84 20.81 -3.81
N SER A 97 16.69 20.66 -5.12
CA SER A 97 17.40 21.49 -6.10
C SER A 97 16.90 22.95 -6.08
N SER A 98 15.60 23.15 -5.90
CA SER A 98 15.01 24.49 -5.75
C SER A 98 15.38 25.14 -4.41
N LEU A 99 15.43 24.39 -3.31
CA LEU A 99 15.92 24.87 -2.02
C LEU A 99 17.42 25.20 -2.05
N SER A 100 18.24 24.39 -2.71
CA SER A 100 19.67 24.65 -2.90
C SER A 100 19.90 25.91 -3.73
N SER A 101 19.10 26.14 -4.76
CA SER A 101 19.20 27.34 -5.61
C SER A 101 18.71 28.59 -4.90
N ALA A 102 17.67 28.48 -4.06
CA ALA A 102 17.19 29.57 -3.21
C ALA A 102 18.20 29.93 -2.10
N ALA A 103 18.86 28.93 -1.49
CA ALA A 103 19.89 29.15 -0.47
C ALA A 103 21.14 29.85 -1.05
N VAL A 104 21.57 29.51 -2.26
CA VAL A 104 22.69 30.19 -2.95
C VAL A 104 22.38 31.66 -3.24
N LYS A 105 21.12 32.00 -3.56
CA LYS A 105 20.71 33.38 -3.86
C LYS A 105 20.70 34.30 -2.63
N VAL A 106 20.54 33.76 -1.43
CA VAL A 106 20.55 34.53 -0.16
C VAL A 106 21.98 34.90 0.26
N ILE A 107 22.98 34.07 -0.05
CA ILE A 107 24.37 34.29 0.37
C ILE A 107 25.10 35.27 -0.58
N GLY A 108 24.63 35.42 -1.82
CA GLY A 108 25.22 36.32 -2.83
C GLY A 108 24.76 37.80 -2.78
N GLY A 109 23.91 38.19 -1.82
CA GLY A 109 23.30 39.54 -1.77
C GLY A 109 23.93 40.54 -0.80
N ALA A 110 25.03 40.21 -0.12
CA ALA A 110 25.59 41.02 0.98
C ALA A 110 27.02 41.54 0.72
N ALA A 111 27.47 41.60 -0.54
CA ALA A 111 28.82 42.06 -0.88
C ALA A 111 28.83 43.01 -2.08
N GLU A 112 28.05 44.10 -2.02
CA GLU A 112 28.31 45.29 -2.83
C GLU A 112 27.67 46.51 -2.16
N ALA A 113 28.47 47.21 -1.35
CA ALA A 113 28.27 48.60 -0.88
C ALA A 113 29.62 49.17 -0.44
#